data_AF-A0A7Y5CRA6-F1
#
_entry.id   AF-A0A7Y5CRA6-F1
#
_cell.length_a   1.000
_cell.length_b   1.000
_cell.length_c   1.000
_cell.angle_alpha   90.00
_cell.angle_beta   90.00
_cell.angle_gamma   90.00
#
_symmetry.space_group_name_H-M   'P 1'
#
loop_
_entity.id
_entity.type
_entity.pdbx_description
1 polymer ?
#
loop_
_entity_poly.entity_id
_entity_poly.type
_entity_poly.pdbx_seq_one_letter_code
_entity_poly.pdbx_strand_id
1 'polypeptide(L)'
;MSRFRDLNLEAFRANVTASRVRGLQIIQAALCGSVVLFAGVLFFLAGTHAAPPQQAALDAAGVATVRFLTLAHFVLAAIVYVAAPLVENAVYRRGRAIQGESSAALLTAQALGIIQTARLTRLAMYEGVALMGLVVCFVAMSTNVMAAHPVYWVNAITAALLIGYVVSTFPNRDRLAEVFQARLQNVT
;
A
#
# COMPACT_ATOMS: atom_id res chain seq x y z
N MET A 1 -16.24 15.26 -22.14
CA MET A 1 -14.91 15.84 -21.86
C MET A 1 -14.74 16.01 -20.35
N SER A 2 -13.53 15.88 -19.80
CA SER A 2 -13.32 16.07 -18.36
C SER A 2 -13.41 17.54 -17.97
N ARG A 3 -14.24 17.89 -16.98
CA ARG A 3 -14.32 19.26 -16.43
C ARG A 3 -13.01 19.76 -15.81
N PHE A 4 -12.06 18.87 -15.54
CA PHE A 4 -10.74 19.25 -15.04
C PHE A 4 -9.86 19.91 -16.11
N ARG A 5 -10.30 19.93 -17.39
CA ARG A 5 -9.62 20.67 -18.46
C ARG A 5 -9.62 22.17 -18.23
N ASP A 6 -10.66 22.70 -17.60
CA ASP A 6 -10.81 24.14 -17.34
C ASP A 6 -9.97 24.61 -16.15
N LEU A 7 -9.54 23.68 -15.30
CA LEU A 7 -8.64 23.95 -14.19
C LEU A 7 -7.19 23.86 -14.66
N ASN A 8 -6.55 25.00 -14.97
CA ASN A 8 -5.13 25.00 -15.34
C ASN A 8 -4.23 24.56 -14.16
N LEU A 9 -3.01 24.13 -14.49
CA LEU A 9 -2.07 23.57 -13.51
C LEU A 9 -1.67 24.59 -12.43
N GLU A 10 -1.57 25.88 -12.80
CA GLU A 10 -1.23 26.97 -11.88
C GLU A 10 -2.32 27.19 -10.84
N ALA A 11 -3.59 27.21 -11.27
CA ALA A 11 -4.75 27.32 -10.40
C ALA A 11 -4.84 26.11 -9.46
N PHE A 12 -4.57 24.89 -9.96
CA PHE A 12 -4.49 23.71 -9.11
C PHE A 12 -3.43 23.91 -8.02
N ARG A 13 -2.18 24.25 -8.39
CA ARG A 13 -1.06 24.47 -7.46
C ARG A 13 -1.36 25.56 -6.43
N ALA A 14 -1.95 26.68 -6.86
CA ALA A 14 -2.34 27.79 -5.99
C ALA A 14 -3.38 27.38 -4.94
N ASN A 15 -4.26 26.43 -5.28
CA ASN A 15 -5.33 25.96 -4.40
C ASN A 15 -4.95 24.70 -3.58
N VAL A 16 -3.75 24.11 -3.77
CA VAL A 16 -3.25 23.01 -2.93
C VAL A 16 -2.69 23.54 -1.60
N THR A 17 -3.52 23.51 -0.57
CA THR A 17 -3.11 23.92 0.79
C THR A 17 -2.17 22.90 1.43
N ALA A 18 -1.22 23.38 2.25
CA ALA A 18 -0.31 22.51 2.99
C ALA A 18 -1.05 21.55 3.94
N SER A 19 -2.18 21.99 4.50
CA SER A 19 -3.03 21.16 5.37
C SER A 19 -3.52 19.89 4.65
N ARG A 20 -3.98 20.01 3.39
CA ARG A 20 -4.43 18.84 2.60
C ARG A 20 -3.30 17.87 2.27
N VAL A 21 -2.12 18.40 1.94
CA VAL A 21 -0.93 17.57 1.68
C VAL A 21 -0.51 16.83 2.95
N ARG A 22 -0.48 17.51 4.10
CA ARG A 22 -0.17 16.90 5.40
C ARG A 22 -1.17 15.81 5.78
N GLY A 23 -2.47 16.03 5.54
CA GLY A 23 -3.49 15.01 5.77
C GLY A 23 -3.21 13.71 5.00
N LEU A 24 -2.84 13.83 3.71
CA LEU A 24 -2.43 12.70 2.88
C LEU A 24 -1.15 12.02 3.40
N GLN A 25 -0.15 12.81 3.79
CA GLN A 25 1.11 12.30 4.35
C GLN A 25 0.87 11.49 5.64
N ILE A 26 0.01 11.99 6.53
CA ILE A 26 -0.33 11.33 7.80
C ILE A 26 -1.03 9.99 7.53
N ILE A 27 -2.04 9.96 6.66
CA ILE A 27 -2.76 8.71 6.37
C ILE A 27 -1.82 7.69 5.72
N GLN A 28 -1.02 8.10 4.73
CA GLN A 28 -0.07 7.21 4.08
C GLN A 28 1.03 6.72 5.04
N ALA A 29 1.52 7.57 5.94
CA ALA A 29 2.45 7.18 6.98
C ALA A 29 1.83 6.22 8.00
N ALA A 30 0.56 6.39 8.36
CA ALA A 30 -0.14 5.49 9.28
C ALA A 30 -0.30 4.08 8.68
N LEU A 31 -0.74 3.99 7.41
CA LEU A 31 -0.89 2.72 6.69
C LEU A 31 0.45 2.00 6.46
N CYS A 32 1.55 2.75 6.29
CA CYS A 32 2.88 2.15 6.20
C CYS A 32 3.44 1.79 7.58
N GLY A 33 3.17 2.64 8.58
CA GLY A 33 3.65 2.52 9.94
C GLY A 33 3.15 1.25 10.63
N SER A 34 1.92 0.82 10.36
CA SER A 34 1.38 -0.46 10.85
C SER A 34 2.27 -1.65 10.42
N VAL A 35 2.64 -1.70 9.13
CA VAL A 35 3.48 -2.74 8.55
C VAL A 35 4.92 -2.67 9.06
N VAL A 36 5.49 -1.47 9.14
CA VAL A 36 6.84 -1.25 9.70
C VAL A 36 6.90 -1.69 11.15
N LEU A 37 5.91 -1.30 11.96
CA LEU A 37 5.84 -1.67 13.38
C LEU A 37 5.73 -3.19 13.52
N PHE A 38 4.84 -3.84 12.77
CA PHE A 38 4.67 -5.28 12.87
C PHE A 38 5.93 -6.03 12.42
N ALA A 39 6.55 -5.62 11.31
CA ALA A 39 7.84 -6.16 10.89
C ALA A 39 8.90 -5.97 11.97
N GLY A 40 8.98 -4.79 12.60
CA GLY A 40 9.89 -4.50 13.70
C GLY A 40 9.71 -5.43 14.90
N VAL A 41 8.45 -5.70 15.28
CA VAL A 41 8.13 -6.70 16.33
C VAL A 41 8.64 -8.09 15.94
N LEU A 42 8.44 -8.52 14.70
CA LEU A 42 8.96 -9.82 14.24
C LEU A 42 10.48 -9.90 14.26
N PHE A 43 11.18 -8.87 13.81
CA PHE A 43 12.64 -8.83 13.90
C PHE A 43 13.14 -8.84 15.34
N PHE A 44 12.48 -8.11 16.24
CA PHE A 44 12.80 -8.11 17.67
C PHE A 44 12.59 -9.50 18.31
N LEU A 45 11.46 -10.16 18.02
CA LEU A 45 11.19 -11.52 18.48
C LEU A 45 12.20 -12.52 17.91
N ALA A 46 12.56 -12.39 16.63
CA ALA A 46 13.55 -13.28 16.01
C ALA A 46 14.94 -13.14 16.65
N GLY A 47 15.32 -11.93 17.05
CA GLY A 47 16.62 -11.68 17.72
C GLY A 47 16.66 -12.13 19.18
N THR A 48 15.53 -12.08 19.89
CA THR A 48 15.47 -12.42 21.33
C THR A 48 15.11 -13.87 21.60
N HIS A 49 14.36 -14.52 20.71
CA HIS A 49 13.89 -15.89 20.84
C HIS A 49 14.62 -16.84 19.89
N ALA A 50 15.89 -16.55 19.57
CA ALA A 50 16.78 -17.52 18.94
C ALA A 50 17.08 -18.65 19.94
N ALA A 51 16.07 -19.48 20.22
CA ALA A 51 16.27 -20.72 20.94
C ALA A 51 17.30 -21.53 20.13
N PRO A 52 18.26 -22.20 20.81
CA PRO A 52 19.12 -23.16 20.12
C PRO A 52 18.20 -24.12 19.36
N PRO A 53 18.57 -24.59 18.15
CA PRO A 53 17.76 -25.51 17.37
C PRO A 53 17.56 -26.78 18.20
N GLN A 54 16.53 -26.77 19.04
CA GLN A 54 16.09 -27.94 19.76
C GLN A 54 15.66 -28.87 18.65
N GLN A 55 16.25 -30.06 18.63
CA GLN A 55 15.79 -31.21 17.85
C GLN A 55 14.39 -31.67 18.31
N ALA A 56 13.52 -30.74 18.74
CA ALA A 56 12.09 -30.95 18.77
C ALA A 56 11.73 -31.37 17.35
N ALA A 57 11.27 -32.61 17.21
CA ALA A 57 10.87 -33.18 15.94
C ALA A 57 10.05 -32.13 15.19
N LEU A 58 10.56 -31.68 14.05
CA LEU A 58 9.89 -30.69 13.22
C LEU A 58 8.45 -31.16 13.02
N ASP A 59 7.50 -30.38 13.55
CA ASP A 59 6.10 -30.72 13.42
C ASP A 59 5.74 -30.63 11.93
N ALA A 60 5.58 -31.80 11.31
CA ALA A 60 5.24 -31.92 9.90
C ALA A 60 3.94 -31.18 9.58
N ALA A 61 3.01 -31.11 10.54
CA ALA A 61 1.77 -30.36 10.40
C ALA A 61 2.03 -28.84 10.37
N GLY A 62 2.89 -28.33 11.25
CA GLY A 62 3.35 -26.94 11.24
C GLY A 62 4.01 -26.54 9.91
N VAL A 63 4.93 -27.36 9.39
CA VAL A 63 5.59 -27.11 8.10
C VAL A 63 4.57 -27.09 6.96
N ALA A 64 3.65 -28.07 6.91
CA ALA A 64 2.60 -28.12 5.90
C ALA A 64 1.69 -26.87 5.94
N THR A 65 1.34 -26.42 7.16
CA THR A 65 0.52 -25.23 7.38
C THR A 65 1.21 -23.96 6.87
N VAL A 66 2.46 -23.74 7.26
CA VAL A 66 3.24 -22.56 6.80
C VAL A 66 3.43 -22.58 5.29
N ARG A 67 3.66 -23.75 4.69
CA ARG A 67 3.77 -23.91 3.24
C ARG A 67 2.47 -23.54 2.53
N PHE A 68 1.33 -24.02 3.02
CA PHE A 68 0.02 -23.68 2.48
C PHE A 68 -0.25 -22.17 2.58
N LEU A 69 -0.01 -21.58 3.75
CA LEU A 69 -0.18 -20.14 3.97
C LEU A 69 0.74 -19.30 3.08
N THR A 70 1.99 -19.73 2.90
CA THR A 70 2.94 -19.07 1.99
C THR A 70 2.42 -19.09 0.55
N LEU A 71 1.93 -20.24 0.07
CA LEU A 71 1.34 -20.35 -1.27
C LEU A 71 0.11 -19.45 -1.41
N ALA A 72 -0.81 -19.50 -0.44
CA ALA A 72 -2.01 -18.68 -0.43
C ALA A 72 -1.68 -17.18 -0.43
N HIS A 73 -0.68 -16.76 0.35
CA HIS A 73 -0.18 -15.39 0.38
C HIS A 73 0.35 -14.95 -0.99
N PHE A 74 1.19 -15.74 -1.66
CA PHE A 74 1.71 -15.35 -2.98
C PHE A 74 0.65 -15.33 -4.08
N VAL A 75 -0.32 -16.25 -4.05
CA VAL A 75 -1.48 -16.21 -4.96
C VAL A 75 -2.30 -14.93 -4.72
N LEU A 76 -2.60 -14.61 -3.46
CA LEU A 76 -3.31 -13.39 -3.09
C LEU A 76 -2.52 -12.14 -3.50
N ALA A 77 -1.21 -12.14 -3.27
CA ALA A 77 -0.32 -11.06 -3.68
C ALA A 77 -0.38 -10.85 -5.20
N ALA A 78 -0.24 -11.91 -5.99
CA ALA A 78 -0.33 -11.81 -7.44
C ALA A 78 -1.66 -11.20 -7.90
N ILE A 79 -2.79 -11.67 -7.34
CA ILE A 79 -4.12 -11.12 -7.64
C ILE A 79 -4.19 -9.64 -7.29
N VAL A 80 -3.77 -9.26 -6.09
CA VAL A 80 -3.86 -7.87 -5.60
C VAL A 80 -2.94 -6.93 -6.38
N TYR A 81 -1.70 -7.33 -6.68
CA TYR A 81 -0.77 -6.50 -7.42
C TYR A 81 -1.23 -6.24 -8.87
N VAL A 82 -2.00 -7.16 -9.45
CA VAL A 82 -2.67 -6.97 -10.75
C VAL A 82 -3.95 -6.13 -10.60
N ALA A 83 -4.78 -6.41 -9.59
CA ALA A 83 -6.07 -5.77 -9.42
C ALA A 83 -5.97 -4.32 -8.92
N ALA A 84 -5.01 -3.98 -8.06
CA ALA A 84 -4.94 -2.67 -7.41
C ALA A 84 -4.78 -1.50 -8.40
N PRO A 85 -3.90 -1.57 -9.44
CA PRO A 85 -3.86 -0.55 -10.48
C PRO A 85 -5.15 -0.42 -11.28
N LEU A 86 -5.88 -1.53 -11.49
CA LEU A 86 -7.16 -1.52 -12.20
C LEU A 86 -8.25 -0.81 -11.37
N VAL A 87 -8.29 -1.10 -10.07
CA VAL A 87 -9.19 -0.43 -9.12
C VAL A 87 -8.87 1.05 -9.03
N GLU A 88 -7.59 1.41 -8.89
CA GLU A 88 -7.12 2.81 -8.89
C GLU A 88 -7.58 3.56 -10.16
N ASN A 89 -7.36 2.96 -11.33
CA ASN A 89 -7.79 3.51 -12.62
C ASN A 89 -9.32 3.64 -12.71
N ALA A 90 -10.07 2.69 -12.15
CA ALA A 90 -11.53 2.74 -12.10
C ALA A 90 -12.02 3.91 -11.23
N VAL A 91 -11.36 4.19 -10.10
CA VAL A 91 -11.66 5.36 -9.26
C VAL A 91 -11.41 6.66 -10.03
N TYR A 92 -10.26 6.78 -10.71
CA TYR A 92 -9.99 7.95 -11.56
C TYR A 92 -11.04 8.12 -12.65
N ARG A 93 -11.42 7.04 -13.35
CA ARG A 93 -12.43 7.08 -14.42
C ARG A 93 -13.79 7.56 -13.90
N ARG A 94 -14.23 7.05 -12.75
CA ARG A 94 -15.50 7.48 -12.11
C ARG A 94 -15.42 8.94 -11.65
N GLY A 95 -14.32 9.36 -11.05
CA GLY A 95 -14.12 10.75 -10.61
C GLY A 95 -14.18 11.77 -11.75
N ARG A 96 -13.74 11.40 -12.95
CA ARG A 96 -13.84 12.26 -14.15
C ARG A 96 -15.26 12.42 -14.70
N ALA A 97 -16.17 11.49 -14.39
CA ALA A 97 -17.54 11.51 -14.90
C ALA A 97 -18.46 12.47 -14.14
N ILE A 98 -18.00 13.04 -13.01
CA ILE A 98 -18.77 14.01 -12.24
C ILE A 98 -18.87 15.31 -13.05
N GLN A 99 -20.08 15.70 -13.43
CA GLN A 99 -20.39 16.92 -14.17
C GLN A 99 -20.88 18.04 -13.24
N GLY A 100 -20.80 19.28 -13.69
CA GLY A 100 -21.32 20.47 -13.01
C GLY A 100 -20.35 21.64 -13.02
N GLU A 101 -20.90 22.85 -13.09
CA GLU A 101 -20.15 24.09 -12.91
C GLU A 101 -19.63 24.18 -11.47
N SER A 102 -18.38 24.59 -11.31
CA SER A 102 -17.73 24.66 -10.01
C SER A 102 -16.60 25.67 -10.07
N SER A 103 -16.41 26.41 -8.98
CA SER A 103 -15.26 27.32 -8.86
C SER A 103 -13.94 26.54 -8.89
N ALA A 104 -12.84 27.20 -9.28
CA ALA A 104 -11.51 26.58 -9.33
C ALA A 104 -11.07 25.95 -8.00
N ALA A 105 -11.44 26.57 -6.87
CA ALA A 105 -11.17 26.03 -5.54
C ALA A 105 -11.94 24.72 -5.27
N LEU A 106 -13.21 24.65 -5.69
CA LEU A 106 -14.04 23.46 -5.55
C LEU A 106 -13.55 22.33 -6.47
N LEU A 107 -13.21 22.64 -7.72
CA LEU A 107 -12.62 21.69 -8.66
C LEU A 107 -11.29 21.12 -8.13
N THR A 108 -10.44 21.96 -7.54
CA THR A 108 -9.19 21.52 -6.93
C THR A 108 -9.45 20.59 -5.75
N ALA A 109 -10.43 20.89 -4.90
CA ALA A 109 -10.82 20.03 -3.78
C ALA A 109 -11.31 18.66 -4.26
N GLN A 110 -12.14 18.63 -5.30
CA GLN A 110 -12.65 17.39 -5.88
C GLN A 110 -11.54 16.58 -6.55
N ALA A 111 -10.65 17.22 -7.30
CA ALA A 111 -9.49 16.57 -7.92
C ALA A 111 -8.59 15.93 -6.86
N LEU A 112 -8.28 16.65 -5.77
CA LEU A 112 -7.52 16.11 -4.65
C LEU A 112 -8.24 14.95 -3.97
N GLY A 113 -9.56 15.05 -3.77
CA GLY A 113 -10.37 13.96 -3.21
C GLY A 113 -10.32 12.69 -4.07
N ILE A 114 -10.38 12.82 -5.40
CA ILE A 114 -10.26 11.68 -6.32
C ILE A 114 -8.86 11.07 -6.26
N ILE A 115 -7.80 11.91 -6.31
CA ILE A 115 -6.40 11.45 -6.19
C ILE A 115 -6.18 10.73 -4.86
N GLN A 116 -6.69 11.29 -3.77
CA GLN A 116 -6.62 10.72 -2.44
C GLN A 116 -7.28 9.36 -2.39
N THR A 117 -8.56 9.26 -2.79
CA THR A 117 -9.31 8.00 -2.76
C THR A 117 -8.61 6.94 -3.61
N ALA A 118 -8.21 7.27 -4.84
CA ALA A 118 -7.55 6.31 -5.73
C ALA A 118 -6.25 5.75 -5.13
N ARG A 119 -5.39 6.63 -4.60
CA ARG A 119 -4.12 6.23 -3.98
C ARG A 119 -4.32 5.46 -2.69
N LEU A 120 -5.22 5.90 -1.81
CA LEU A 120 -5.49 5.23 -0.54
C LEU A 120 -6.12 3.85 -0.74
N THR A 121 -7.04 3.70 -1.70
CA THR A 121 -7.60 2.39 -2.05
C THR A 121 -6.51 1.43 -2.50
N ARG A 122 -5.62 1.85 -3.40
CA ARG A 122 -4.48 1.02 -3.83
C ARG A 122 -3.54 0.69 -2.68
N LEU A 123 -3.25 1.66 -1.82
CA LEU A 123 -2.35 1.46 -0.69
C LEU A 123 -2.91 0.47 0.33
N ALA A 124 -4.21 0.56 0.65
CA ALA A 124 -4.89 -0.38 1.54
C ALA A 124 -4.88 -1.82 0.99
N MET A 125 -5.01 -1.99 -0.33
CA MET A 125 -4.87 -3.32 -0.95
C MET A 125 -3.47 -3.90 -0.77
N TYR A 126 -2.42 -3.09 -0.98
CA TYR A 126 -1.03 -3.53 -0.75
C TYR A 126 -0.73 -3.80 0.73
N GLU A 127 -1.28 -2.98 1.64
CA GLU A 127 -1.17 -3.16 3.08
C GLU A 127 -1.74 -4.52 3.52
N GLY A 128 -2.93 -4.88 3.02
CA GLY A 128 -3.55 -6.18 3.36
C GLY A 128 -2.67 -7.38 3.00
N VAL A 129 -2.01 -7.33 1.83
CA VAL A 129 -1.07 -8.39 1.41
C VAL A 129 0.21 -8.38 2.24
N ALA A 130 0.76 -7.19 2.52
CA ALA A 130 1.95 -7.04 3.35
C ALA A 130 1.73 -7.58 4.77
N LEU A 131 0.62 -7.23 5.41
CA LEU A 131 0.25 -7.73 6.73
C LEU A 131 0.04 -9.25 6.71
N MET A 132 -0.63 -9.79 5.69
CA MET A 132 -0.78 -11.23 5.53
C MET A 132 0.59 -11.93 5.47
N GLY A 133 1.53 -11.43 4.68
CA GLY A 133 2.89 -11.97 4.61
C GLY A 133 3.61 -11.97 5.96
N LEU A 134 3.49 -10.87 6.73
CA LEU A 134 4.04 -10.79 8.09
C LEU A 134 3.34 -11.75 9.06
N VAL A 135 2.03 -11.96 8.95
CA VAL A 135 1.31 -12.99 9.72
C VAL A 135 1.84 -14.39 9.41
N VAL A 136 2.13 -14.70 8.13
CA VAL A 136 2.76 -15.99 7.78
C VAL A 136 4.14 -16.13 8.44
N CYS A 137 4.96 -15.08 8.43
CA CYS A 137 6.23 -15.08 9.14
C CYS A 137 6.05 -15.31 10.66
N PHE A 138 5.06 -14.65 11.27
CA PHE A 138 4.73 -14.84 12.67
C PHE A 138 4.37 -16.29 13.01
N VAL A 139 3.48 -16.90 12.21
CA VAL A 139 3.07 -18.31 12.39
C VAL A 139 4.26 -19.25 12.22
N ALA A 140 5.14 -19.00 11.23
CA ALA A 140 6.34 -19.79 11.05
C ALA A 140 7.31 -19.67 12.23
N MET A 141 7.41 -18.50 12.86
CA MET A 141 8.20 -18.31 14.07
C MET A 141 7.59 -19.01 15.28
N SER A 142 6.28 -18.89 15.50
CA SER A 142 5.59 -19.48 16.66
C SER A 142 5.56 -21.00 16.64
N THR A 143 5.63 -21.61 15.46
CA THR A 143 5.71 -23.07 15.25
C THR A 143 7.15 -23.58 15.12
N ASN A 144 8.15 -22.71 15.36
CA ASN A 144 9.59 -23.01 15.19
C ASN A 144 10.02 -23.43 13.76
N VAL A 145 9.11 -23.34 12.78
CA VAL A 145 9.38 -23.66 11.36
C VAL A 145 10.38 -22.67 10.76
N MET A 146 10.34 -21.40 11.16
CA MET A 146 11.24 -20.37 10.64
C MET A 146 12.71 -20.63 11.00
N ALA A 147 12.98 -21.22 12.18
CA ALA A 147 14.33 -21.55 12.61
C ALA A 147 14.96 -22.66 11.75
N ALA A 148 14.17 -23.68 11.40
CA ALA A 148 14.62 -24.77 10.52
C ALA A 148 14.61 -24.39 9.04
N HIS A 149 13.68 -23.54 8.63
CA HIS A 149 13.50 -23.11 7.24
C HIS A 149 13.46 -21.57 7.14
N PRO A 150 14.62 -20.90 7.21
CA PRO A 150 14.70 -19.43 7.11
C PRO A 150 14.15 -18.86 5.80
N VAL A 151 14.00 -19.70 4.76
CA VAL A 151 13.42 -19.31 3.46
C VAL A 151 12.01 -18.70 3.60
N TYR A 152 11.25 -19.03 4.66
CA TYR A 152 9.91 -18.48 4.86
C TYR A 152 9.90 -16.97 5.17
N TRP A 153 11.05 -16.35 5.43
CA TRP A 153 11.22 -14.89 5.42
C TRP A 153 10.88 -14.25 4.06
N VAL A 154 10.83 -15.04 2.98
CA VAL A 154 10.32 -14.59 1.67
C VAL A 154 8.92 -13.96 1.76
N ASN A 155 8.11 -14.36 2.75
CA ASN A 155 6.78 -13.77 2.96
C ASN A 155 6.86 -12.28 3.39
N ALA A 156 7.98 -11.81 3.94
CA ALA A 156 8.19 -10.41 4.27
C ALA A 156 8.47 -9.51 3.04
N ILE A 157 8.68 -10.07 1.85
CA ILE A 157 8.95 -9.30 0.62
C ILE A 157 7.80 -8.34 0.31
N THR A 158 6.54 -8.74 0.52
CA THR A 158 5.39 -7.88 0.23
C THR A 158 5.32 -6.65 1.15
N ALA A 159 5.80 -6.78 2.40
CA ALA A 159 5.99 -5.64 3.29
C ALA A 159 7.11 -4.70 2.81
N ALA A 160 8.25 -5.25 2.37
CA ALA A 160 9.34 -4.45 1.80
C ALA A 160 8.89 -3.69 0.53
N LEU A 161 8.12 -4.36 -0.35
CA LEU A 161 7.55 -3.75 -1.55
C LEU A 161 6.59 -2.60 -1.21
N LEU A 162 5.72 -2.78 -0.21
CA LEU A 162 4.84 -1.70 0.26
C LEU A 162 5.64 -0.50 0.78
N ILE A 163 6.65 -0.73 1.61
CA ILE A 163 7.50 0.33 2.16
C ILE A 163 8.21 1.09 1.02
N GLY A 164 8.81 0.36 0.08
CA GLY A 164 9.44 0.97 -1.11
C GLY A 164 8.44 1.75 -1.96
N TYR A 165 7.22 1.24 -2.12
CA TYR A 165 6.14 1.95 -2.81
C TYR A 165 5.74 3.23 -2.08
N VAL A 166 5.61 3.22 -0.76
CA VAL A 166 5.25 4.40 0.04
C VAL A 166 6.33 5.48 -0.04
N VAL A 167 7.60 5.09 0.08
CA VAL A 167 8.73 6.03 -0.02
C VAL A 167 8.79 6.65 -1.42
N SER A 168 8.67 5.84 -2.47
CA SER A 168 8.73 6.31 -3.86
C SER A 168 7.53 7.19 -4.25
N THR A 169 6.37 6.98 -3.64
CA THR A 169 5.13 7.72 -3.97
C THR A 169 4.69 8.72 -2.90
N PHE A 170 5.53 8.97 -1.89
CA PHE A 170 5.22 9.87 -0.77
C PHE A 170 4.69 11.22 -1.27
N PRO A 171 3.55 11.72 -0.75
CA PRO A 171 2.86 12.84 -1.34
C PRO A 171 3.57 14.15 -1.03
N ASN A 172 3.81 14.93 -2.08
CA ASN A 172 4.24 16.32 -2.02
C ASN A 172 3.45 17.14 -3.06
N ARG A 173 3.55 18.47 -3.02
CA ARG A 173 2.78 19.36 -3.91
C ARG A 173 3.03 19.06 -5.38
N ASP A 174 4.28 18.87 -5.77
CA ASP A 174 4.68 18.67 -7.17
C ASP A 174 4.17 17.33 -7.71
N ARG A 175 4.36 16.25 -6.95
CA ARG A 175 3.85 14.90 -7.30
C ARG A 175 2.32 14.85 -7.39
N LEU A 176 1.61 15.63 -6.59
CA LEU A 176 0.15 15.74 -6.70
C LEU A 176 -0.26 16.48 -7.98
N ALA A 177 0.49 17.51 -8.36
CA ALA A 177 0.29 18.24 -9.61
C ALA A 177 0.59 17.37 -10.85
N GLU A 178 1.67 16.59 -10.82
CA GLU A 178 2.02 15.61 -11.86
C GLU A 178 0.91 14.57 -12.04
N VAL A 179 0.40 14.02 -10.95
CA VAL A 179 -0.69 13.04 -11.03
C VAL A 179 -2.00 13.66 -11.47
N PHE A 180 -2.30 14.89 -11.06
CA PHE A 180 -3.44 15.64 -11.59
C PHE A 180 -3.35 15.77 -13.12
N GLN A 181 -2.21 16.23 -13.64
CA GLN A 181 -2.00 16.39 -15.07
C GLN A 181 -2.10 15.05 -15.82
N ALA A 182 -1.41 14.02 -15.33
CA ALA A 182 -1.35 12.71 -15.98
C ALA A 182 -2.66 11.92 -15.94
N ARG A 183 -3.44 12.01 -14.84
CA ARG A 183 -4.61 11.15 -14.62
C ARG A 183 -5.95 11.85 -14.80
N LEU A 184 -6.01 13.17 -14.63
CA LEU A 184 -7.25 13.94 -14.67
C LEU A 184 -7.34 14.88 -15.87
N GLN A 185 -6.24 15.51 -16.32
CA GLN A 185 -6.26 16.43 -17.48
C GLN A 185 -5.97 15.74 -18.83
N ASN A 186 -4.89 14.97 -18.94
CA ASN A 186 -4.34 14.49 -20.23
C ASN A 186 -4.92 13.16 -20.74
N VAL A 187 -6.13 12.78 -20.30
CA VAL A 187 -6.76 11.55 -20.79
C VAL A 187 -7.74 11.89 -21.91
N THR A 188 -7.31 11.69 -23.15
CA THR A 188 -8.15 11.67 -24.36
C THR A 188 -9.04 10.45 -24.39
#